data_AF-A0A6A5SRY5-F1
#
_entry.id   AF-A0A6A5SRY5-F1
#
_cell.length_a   1.000
_cell.length_b   1.000
_cell.length_c   1.000
_cell.angle_alpha   90.00
_cell.angle_beta   90.00
_cell.angle_gamma   90.00
#
_symmetry.space_group_name_H-M   'P 1'
#
loop_
_entity.id
_entity.type
_entity.pdbx_description
1 polymer ?
#
loop_
_entity_poly.entity_id
_entity_poly.type
_entity_poly.pdbx_seq_one_letter_code
_entity_poly.pdbx_strand_id
1 'polypeptide(L)'
;MKTHHSTTRQTYNQDSSKMAFKHFTSSTMKGEKATLGTSLRANLSVSSILRLLLRLFQFVLGLTVIGLYAVDLDRARKAHVYVDSKWVWAVVCGTLGALVSLLFMLPLIKAWFFFYVDAFVFLCYLIAFGIFGRMFIPENPEGNKGIIRMKHAVWVLLTNVFLWLGTAVAGAVVFWRSRKARTSLTGRAGVHV
;
A
#
# COMPACT_ATOMS: atom_id res chain seq x y z
N MET A 1 41.45 10.04 -74.87
CA MET A 1 41.10 8.63 -74.61
C MET A 1 40.29 8.59 -73.33
N LYS A 2 39.04 8.13 -73.41
CA LYS A 2 38.00 8.20 -72.36
C LYS A 2 38.14 7.04 -71.36
N THR A 3 37.63 7.32 -70.14
CA THR A 3 36.90 6.43 -69.22
C THR A 3 37.63 5.27 -68.54
N HIS A 4 37.52 5.23 -67.20
CA HIS A 4 36.91 4.12 -66.42
C HIS A 4 37.50 4.07 -64.99
N HIS A 5 37.04 4.93 -64.08
CA HIS A 5 37.38 4.70 -62.65
C HIS A 5 36.33 5.14 -61.61
N SER A 6 35.11 5.47 -62.03
CA SER A 6 34.09 6.02 -61.13
C SER A 6 33.00 5.05 -60.67
N THR A 7 32.92 3.82 -61.21
CA THR A 7 31.78 2.91 -60.92
C THR A 7 31.95 2.08 -59.65
N THR A 8 33.18 1.76 -59.23
CA THR A 8 33.42 0.80 -58.13
C THR A 8 33.23 1.40 -56.73
N ARG A 9 33.30 2.73 -56.56
CA ARG A 9 33.16 3.37 -55.23
C ARG A 9 31.72 3.56 -54.77
N GLN A 10 30.75 3.58 -55.69
CA GLN A 10 29.35 3.84 -55.32
C GLN A 10 28.64 2.61 -54.75
N THR A 11 28.98 1.40 -55.21
CA THR A 11 28.34 0.15 -54.75
C THR A 11 28.74 -0.18 -53.30
N TYR A 12 30.00 0.03 -52.93
CA TYR A 12 30.46 -0.24 -51.55
C TYR A 12 29.76 0.65 -50.51
N ASN A 13 29.56 1.93 -50.81
CA ASN A 13 28.99 2.88 -49.86
C ASN A 13 27.48 2.68 -49.66
N GLN A 14 26.79 2.16 -50.68
CA GLN A 14 25.35 1.88 -50.62
C GLN A 14 25.03 0.58 -49.86
N ASP A 15 25.88 -0.45 -49.95
CA ASP A 15 25.71 -1.71 -49.21
C ASP A 15 26.16 -1.61 -47.74
N SER A 16 27.24 -0.88 -47.43
CA SER A 16 27.63 -0.60 -46.04
C SER A 16 26.55 0.18 -45.29
N SER A 17 25.89 1.13 -45.95
CA SER A 17 24.80 1.91 -45.33
C SER A 17 23.56 1.05 -45.05
N LYS A 18 23.22 0.11 -45.94
CA LYS A 18 22.08 -0.80 -45.76
C LYS A 18 22.33 -1.88 -44.71
N MET A 19 23.58 -2.34 -44.56
CA MET A 19 23.95 -3.30 -43.51
C MET A 19 24.11 -2.65 -42.14
N ALA A 20 24.58 -1.40 -42.08
CA ALA A 20 24.67 -0.64 -40.83
C ALA A 20 23.29 -0.27 -40.25
N PHE A 21 22.32 0.07 -41.10
CA PHE A 21 20.97 0.45 -40.63
C PHE A 21 20.07 -0.74 -40.24
N LYS A 22 20.38 -1.96 -40.69
CA LYS A 22 19.58 -3.15 -40.36
C LYS A 22 19.85 -3.70 -38.96
N HIS A 23 20.91 -3.25 -38.29
CA HIS A 23 21.36 -3.78 -37.01
C HIS A 23 20.83 -3.04 -35.77
N PHE A 24 20.11 -1.92 -35.92
CA PHE A 24 19.72 -1.08 -34.79
C PHE A 24 18.23 -1.01 -34.46
N THR A 25 17.37 -1.76 -35.14
CA THR A 25 15.92 -1.56 -34.99
C THR A 25 15.15 -2.87 -35.00
N SER A 26 15.09 -3.58 -33.86
CA SER A 26 13.93 -4.43 -33.47
C SER A 26 14.15 -5.30 -32.22
N SER A 27 15.40 -5.49 -31.75
CA SER A 27 15.68 -6.43 -30.64
C SER A 27 15.60 -5.80 -29.24
N THR A 28 15.80 -4.48 -29.11
CA THR A 28 15.87 -3.80 -27.80
C THR A 28 14.52 -3.73 -27.06
N MET A 29 13.40 -3.54 -27.76
CA MET A 29 12.09 -3.35 -27.09
C MET A 29 11.39 -4.65 -26.68
N LYS A 30 11.76 -5.80 -27.26
CA LYS A 30 11.18 -7.11 -26.91
C LYS A 30 11.86 -7.71 -25.67
N GLY A 31 13.15 -7.45 -25.51
CA GLY A 31 13.91 -7.77 -24.31
C GLY A 31 13.44 -6.96 -23.10
N GLU A 32 13.18 -5.66 -23.25
CA GLU A 32 12.75 -4.82 -22.12
C GLU A 32 11.41 -5.27 -21.53
N LYS A 33 10.41 -5.64 -22.36
CA LYS A 33 9.10 -6.14 -21.85
C LYS A 33 9.20 -7.52 -21.21
N ALA A 34 10.04 -8.42 -21.74
CA ALA A 34 10.28 -9.73 -21.16
C ALA A 34 11.08 -9.62 -19.85
N THR A 35 12.05 -8.72 -19.78
CA THR A 35 12.89 -8.48 -18.60
C THR A 35 12.12 -7.71 -17.52
N LEU A 36 11.21 -6.81 -17.89
CA LEU A 36 10.29 -6.13 -16.97
C LEU A 36 9.29 -7.12 -16.36
N GLY A 37 8.66 -7.97 -17.18
CA GLY A 37 7.73 -9.00 -16.69
C GLY A 37 8.39 -10.04 -15.79
N THR A 38 9.64 -10.40 -16.09
CA THR A 38 10.42 -11.37 -15.30
C THR A 38 11.02 -10.74 -14.04
N SER A 39 11.46 -9.47 -14.08
CA SER A 39 11.94 -8.74 -12.89
C SER A 39 10.81 -8.34 -11.93
N LEU A 40 9.60 -8.05 -12.42
CA LEU A 40 8.42 -7.83 -11.59
C LEU A 40 7.98 -9.12 -10.88
N ARG A 41 8.04 -10.28 -11.54
CA ARG A 41 7.71 -11.57 -10.92
C ARG A 41 8.83 -12.12 -10.02
N ALA A 42 10.09 -11.87 -10.36
CA ALA A 42 11.25 -12.36 -9.60
C ALA A 42 11.59 -11.53 -8.35
N ASN A 43 11.11 -10.28 -8.24
CA ASN A 43 11.34 -9.41 -7.07
C ASN A 43 10.15 -9.31 -6.10
N LEU A 44 9.08 -10.08 -6.29
CA LEU A 44 8.02 -10.22 -5.29
C LEU A 44 8.54 -11.06 -4.12
N SER A 45 9.36 -10.45 -3.26
CA SER A 45 9.75 -11.02 -1.98
C SER A 45 8.50 -11.42 -1.21
N VAL A 46 8.54 -12.55 -0.49
CA VAL A 46 7.46 -13.01 0.41
C VAL A 46 6.98 -11.87 1.32
N SER A 47 7.91 -11.03 1.78
CA SER A 47 7.62 -9.84 2.59
C SER A 47 6.75 -8.79 1.88
N SER A 48 6.90 -8.64 0.56
CA SER A 48 6.13 -7.71 -0.27
C SER A 48 4.73 -8.24 -0.52
N ILE A 49 4.60 -9.54 -0.81
CA ILE A 49 3.29 -10.19 -0.98
C ILE A 49 2.49 -10.12 0.33
N LEU A 50 3.12 -10.49 1.45
CA LEU A 50 2.47 -10.45 2.76
C LEU A 50 2.02 -9.03 3.12
N ARG A 51 2.85 -8.02 2.83
CA ARG A 51 2.49 -6.61 3.03
C ARG A 51 1.29 -6.21 2.18
N LEU A 52 1.25 -6.57 0.91
CA LEU A 52 0.12 -6.26 0.02
C LEU A 52 -1.17 -6.92 0.50
N LEU A 53 -1.12 -8.20 0.87
CA LEU A 53 -2.27 -8.91 1.42
C LEU A 53 -2.78 -8.23 2.70
N LEU A 54 -1.87 -7.88 3.61
CA LEU A 54 -2.25 -7.25 4.86
C LEU A 54 -2.85 -5.86 4.65
N ARG A 55 -2.31 -5.06 3.72
CA ARG A 55 -2.90 -3.78 3.32
C ARG A 55 -4.28 -3.98 2.67
N LEU A 56 -4.44 -5.00 1.84
CA LEU A 56 -5.73 -5.33 1.24
C LEU A 56 -6.78 -5.68 2.30
N PHE A 57 -6.42 -6.46 3.32
CA PHE A 57 -7.30 -6.73 4.45
C PHE A 57 -7.67 -5.47 5.23
N GLN A 58 -6.69 -4.60 5.52
CA GLN A 58 -6.94 -3.30 6.17
C GLN A 58 -7.88 -2.42 5.34
N PHE A 59 -7.71 -2.42 4.01
CA PHE A 59 -8.57 -1.69 3.07
C PHE A 59 -10.02 -2.20 3.11
N VAL A 60 -10.21 -3.52 2.93
CA VAL A 60 -11.52 -4.15 2.93
C VAL A 60 -12.22 -3.94 4.27
N LEU A 61 -11.52 -4.13 5.39
CA LEU A 61 -12.10 -3.89 6.72
C LEU A 61 -12.39 -2.41 6.97
N GLY A 62 -11.60 -1.49 6.41
CA GLY A 62 -11.90 -0.06 6.38
C GLY A 62 -13.23 0.23 5.71
N LEU A 63 -13.45 -0.33 4.50
CA LEU A 63 -14.73 -0.21 3.78
C LEU A 63 -15.89 -0.86 4.56
N THR A 64 -15.66 -2.01 5.18
CA THR A 64 -16.66 -2.69 6.02
C THR A 64 -17.07 -1.80 7.20
N VAL A 65 -16.11 -1.13 7.85
CA VAL A 65 -16.41 -0.16 8.93
C VAL A 65 -17.20 1.03 8.39
N ILE A 66 -16.83 1.58 7.23
CA ILE A 66 -17.63 2.65 6.61
C ILE A 66 -19.08 2.16 6.38
N GLY A 67 -19.27 0.99 5.78
CA GLY A 67 -20.60 0.44 5.50
C GLY A 67 -21.43 0.17 6.76
N LEU A 68 -20.82 -0.40 7.80
CA LEU A 68 -21.53 -0.75 9.03
C LEU A 68 -22.01 0.50 9.81
N TYR A 69 -21.19 1.55 9.85
CA TYR A 69 -21.46 2.74 10.67
C TYR A 69 -22.13 3.88 9.87
N ALA A 70 -21.94 3.98 8.55
CA ALA A 70 -22.58 4.99 7.72
C ALA A 70 -24.09 4.77 7.56
N VAL A 71 -24.59 3.54 7.73
CA VAL A 71 -26.04 3.26 7.72
C VAL A 71 -26.77 4.03 8.83
N ASP A 72 -26.15 4.17 10.00
CA ASP A 72 -26.75 4.91 11.12
C ASP A 72 -26.67 6.44 10.90
N LEU A 73 -25.63 6.92 10.23
CA LEU A 73 -25.56 8.32 9.74
C LEU A 73 -26.66 8.61 8.72
N ASP A 74 -26.84 7.74 7.74
CA ASP A 74 -27.85 7.90 6.69
C ASP A 74 -29.27 7.83 7.25
N ARG A 75 -29.51 6.96 8.24
CA ARG A 75 -30.78 6.91 8.97
C ARG A 75 -31.06 8.22 9.70
N ALA A 76 -30.09 8.77 10.43
CA ALA A 76 -30.24 10.05 11.12
C ALA A 76 -30.54 11.20 10.14
N ARG A 77 -29.80 11.23 9.02
CA ARG A 77 -30.03 12.18 7.92
C ARG A 77 -31.45 12.09 7.36
N LYS A 78 -31.93 10.88 7.05
CA LYS A 78 -33.28 10.64 6.51
C LYS A 78 -34.40 10.97 7.50
N ALA A 79 -34.13 10.78 8.79
CA ALA A 79 -35.08 11.13 9.86
C ALA A 79 -35.03 12.63 10.22
N HIS A 80 -34.19 13.45 9.58
CA HIS A 80 -33.99 14.86 9.89
C HIS A 80 -33.63 15.11 11.37
N VAL A 81 -32.91 14.18 12.00
CA VAL A 81 -32.44 14.30 13.38
C VAL A 81 -30.95 14.59 13.46
N TYR A 82 -30.51 15.03 14.64
CA TYR A 82 -29.10 15.26 14.91
C TYR A 82 -28.26 13.99 14.71
N VAL A 83 -27.10 14.15 14.09
CA VAL A 83 -26.16 13.07 13.80
C VAL A 83 -25.21 12.92 14.98
N ASP A 84 -25.24 11.77 15.67
CA ASP A 84 -24.29 11.54 16.76
C ASP A 84 -22.84 11.52 16.24
N SER A 85 -21.96 12.29 16.90
CA SER A 85 -20.55 12.40 16.54
C SER A 85 -19.78 11.07 16.61
N LYS A 86 -20.27 10.10 17.41
CA LYS A 86 -19.68 8.76 17.50
C LYS A 86 -19.71 8.01 16.16
N TRP A 87 -20.81 8.12 15.43
CA TRP A 87 -20.98 7.47 14.12
C TRP A 87 -20.08 8.14 13.08
N VAL A 88 -19.97 9.48 13.15
CA VAL A 88 -19.07 10.26 12.28
C VAL A 88 -17.63 9.86 12.51
N TRP A 89 -17.20 9.75 13.78
CA TRP A 89 -15.86 9.31 14.15
C TRP A 89 -15.53 7.92 13.57
N ALA A 90 -16.47 6.97 13.65
CA ALA A 90 -16.29 5.64 13.07
C ALA A 90 -16.03 5.67 11.56
N VAL A 91 -16.80 6.47 10.83
CA VAL A 91 -16.68 6.61 9.37
C VAL A 91 -15.40 7.35 8.99
N VAL A 92 -14.99 8.35 9.76
CA VAL A 92 -13.69 9.02 9.59
C VAL A 92 -12.54 8.03 9.77
N CYS A 93 -12.56 7.22 10.84
CA CYS A 93 -11.55 6.17 11.05
C CYS A 93 -11.54 5.15 9.91
N GLY A 94 -12.72 4.69 9.48
CA GLY A 94 -12.89 3.79 8.33
C GLY A 94 -12.29 4.34 7.05
N THR A 95 -12.58 5.60 6.75
CA THR A 95 -12.09 6.32 5.56
C THR A 95 -10.58 6.52 5.62
N LEU A 96 -10.06 6.95 6.76
CA LEU A 96 -8.63 7.12 6.97
C LEU A 96 -7.88 5.78 6.80
N GLY A 97 -8.40 4.70 7.40
CA GLY A 97 -7.84 3.36 7.24
C GLY A 97 -7.84 2.88 5.80
N ALA A 98 -8.95 3.06 5.08
CA ALA A 98 -9.07 2.70 3.67
C ALA A 98 -8.11 3.51 2.78
N LEU A 99 -8.00 4.83 2.99
CA LEU A 99 -7.09 5.67 2.23
C LEU A 99 -5.63 5.33 2.49
N VAL A 100 -5.24 5.20 3.77
CA VAL A 100 -3.86 4.87 4.13
C VAL A 100 -3.45 3.50 3.60
N SER A 101 -4.31 2.49 3.74
CA SER A 101 -4.04 1.16 3.21
C SER A 101 -3.88 1.16 1.68
N LEU A 102 -4.76 1.86 0.96
CA LEU A 102 -4.67 2.01 -0.49
C LEU A 102 -3.40 2.75 -0.92
N LEU A 103 -3.07 3.87 -0.29
CA LEU A 103 -1.86 4.64 -0.58
C LEU A 103 -0.59 3.83 -0.31
N PHE A 104 -0.58 3.02 0.75
CA PHE A 104 0.59 2.23 1.15
C PHE A 104 0.73 0.92 0.34
N MET A 105 -0.26 0.57 -0.50
CA MET A 105 -0.08 -0.44 -1.56
C MET A 105 0.77 0.10 -2.72
N LEU A 106 0.77 1.41 -2.94
CA LEU A 106 1.55 2.03 -4.00
C LEU A 106 3.03 2.18 -3.56
N PRO A 107 4.00 1.94 -4.46
CA PRO A 107 5.43 2.04 -4.14
C PRO A 107 5.94 3.49 -4.01
N LEU A 108 5.07 4.45 -3.68
CA LEU A 108 5.36 5.89 -3.74
C LEU A 108 5.90 6.46 -2.42
N ILE A 109 5.70 5.77 -1.30
CA ILE A 109 5.89 6.33 0.03
C ILE A 109 7.12 5.70 0.71
N LYS A 110 7.99 6.55 1.28
CA LYS A 110 9.24 6.13 1.93
C LYS A 110 8.97 5.35 3.22
N ALA A 111 9.75 4.30 3.44
CA ALA A 111 9.56 3.35 4.54
C ALA A 111 9.56 3.95 5.95
N TRP A 112 10.26 5.07 6.19
CA TRP A 112 10.31 5.70 7.52
C TRP A 112 8.99 6.34 7.93
N PHE A 113 8.13 6.71 6.97
CA PHE A 113 6.87 7.39 7.25
C PHE A 113 5.76 6.41 7.65
N PHE A 114 5.91 5.14 7.26
CA PHE A 114 4.91 4.10 7.52
C PHE A 114 4.63 3.87 9.00
N PHE A 115 5.66 3.90 9.85
CA PHE A 115 5.47 3.64 11.28
C PHE A 115 4.54 4.65 11.96
N TYR A 116 4.78 5.95 11.76
CA TYR A 116 4.01 7.01 12.41
C TYR A 116 2.56 7.01 11.95
N VAL A 117 2.32 6.81 10.65
CA VAL A 117 0.96 6.76 10.10
C VAL A 117 0.22 5.52 10.57
N ASP A 118 0.85 4.34 10.53
CA ASP A 118 0.22 3.11 11.00
C ASP A 118 -0.13 3.20 12.50
N ALA A 119 0.75 3.80 13.31
CA ALA A 119 0.51 4.02 14.74
C ALA A 119 -0.63 5.04 14.99
N PHE A 120 -0.71 6.10 14.19
CA PHE A 120 -1.79 7.08 14.28
C PHE A 120 -3.15 6.46 13.91
N VAL A 121 -3.23 5.71 12.81
CA VAL A 121 -4.46 5.02 12.40
C VAL A 121 -4.85 3.96 13.42
N PHE A 122 -3.87 3.20 13.94
CA PHE A 122 -4.09 2.27 15.06
C PHE A 122 -4.76 2.97 16.24
N LEU A 123 -4.26 4.13 16.66
CA LEU A 123 -4.82 4.89 17.77
C LEU A 123 -6.27 5.35 17.48
N CYS A 124 -6.54 5.83 16.27
CA CYS A 124 -7.89 6.21 15.85
C CYS A 124 -8.87 5.04 15.95
N TYR A 125 -8.48 3.85 15.47
CA TYR A 125 -9.28 2.62 15.59
C TYR A 125 -9.42 2.15 17.04
N LEU A 126 -8.37 2.28 17.86
CA LEU A 126 -8.40 1.92 19.28
C LEU A 126 -9.41 2.79 20.03
N ILE A 127 -9.43 4.10 19.77
CA ILE A 127 -10.41 5.02 20.35
C ILE A 127 -11.83 4.66 19.89
N ALA A 128 -12.03 4.41 18.58
CA ALA A 128 -13.33 4.00 18.06
C ALA A 128 -13.81 2.69 18.71
N PHE A 129 -12.93 1.68 18.81
CA PHE A 129 -13.23 0.44 19.51
C PHE A 129 -13.55 0.69 21.00
N GLY A 130 -12.83 1.58 21.69
CA GLY A 130 -13.12 1.91 23.09
C GLY A 130 -14.53 2.48 23.28
N ILE A 131 -14.96 3.39 22.39
CA ILE A 131 -16.29 4.00 22.41
C ILE A 131 -17.38 2.93 22.18
N PHE A 132 -17.27 2.18 21.08
CA PHE A 132 -18.31 1.21 20.70
C PHE A 132 -18.27 -0.08 21.52
N GLY A 133 -17.09 -0.48 22.01
CA GLY A 133 -16.90 -1.64 22.88
C GLY A 133 -17.59 -1.45 24.22
N ARG A 134 -17.39 -0.28 24.86
CA ARG A 134 -18.11 0.09 26.09
C ARG A 134 -19.64 0.11 25.91
N MET A 135 -20.11 0.54 24.75
CA MET A 135 -21.54 0.71 24.46
C MET A 135 -22.23 -0.61 24.13
N PHE A 136 -21.63 -1.48 23.32
CA PHE A 136 -22.33 -2.62 22.74
C PHE A 136 -21.90 -3.99 23.29
N ILE A 137 -20.70 -4.14 23.89
CA ILE A 137 -20.29 -5.43 24.46
C ILE A 137 -21.20 -5.84 25.65
N PRO A 138 -21.45 -4.97 26.65
CA PRO A 138 -22.27 -5.34 27.80
C PRO A 138 -23.78 -5.32 27.51
N GLU A 139 -24.22 -4.67 26.43
CA GLU A 139 -25.64 -4.45 26.14
C GLU A 139 -26.37 -5.75 25.78
N ASN A 140 -27.54 -6.00 26.36
CA ASN A 140 -28.35 -7.17 26.00
C ASN A 140 -29.20 -6.86 24.77
N PRO A 141 -29.13 -7.67 23.69
CA PRO A 141 -29.75 -7.30 22.44
C PRO A 141 -31.29 -7.33 22.43
N GLU A 142 -31.98 -7.88 23.43
CA GLU A 142 -33.47 -7.89 23.58
C GLU A 142 -34.28 -8.06 22.26
N GLY A 143 -33.76 -8.82 21.29
CA GLY A 143 -34.36 -8.97 19.96
C GLY A 143 -34.16 -7.79 18.98
N ASN A 144 -33.53 -6.69 19.40
CA ASN A 144 -33.15 -5.57 18.56
C ASN A 144 -32.00 -5.94 17.61
N LYS A 145 -32.37 -6.16 16.34
CA LYS A 145 -31.44 -6.47 15.24
C LYS A 145 -30.32 -5.42 15.08
N GLY A 146 -30.56 -4.17 15.45
CA GLY A 146 -29.57 -3.09 15.40
C GLY A 146 -28.42 -3.31 16.38
N ILE A 147 -28.72 -3.72 17.61
CA ILE A 147 -27.72 -4.01 18.65
C ILE A 147 -26.92 -5.25 18.28
N ILE A 148 -27.58 -6.30 17.77
CA ILE A 148 -26.90 -7.51 17.30
C ILE A 148 -25.90 -7.18 16.19
N ARG A 149 -26.31 -6.41 15.17
CA ARG A 149 -25.41 -5.94 14.11
C ARG A 149 -24.23 -5.16 14.68
N MET A 150 -24.47 -4.27 15.64
CA MET A 150 -23.42 -3.45 16.24
C MET A 150 -22.43 -4.26 17.07
N LYS A 151 -22.86 -5.33 17.75
CA LYS A 151 -21.94 -6.29 18.40
C LYS A 151 -20.98 -6.91 17.39
N HIS A 152 -21.47 -7.35 16.22
CA HIS A 152 -20.60 -7.87 15.17
C HIS A 152 -19.67 -6.77 14.62
N ALA A 153 -20.16 -5.54 14.46
CA ALA A 153 -19.36 -4.41 14.01
C ALA A 153 -18.20 -4.09 14.98
N VAL A 154 -18.41 -4.22 16.29
CA VAL A 154 -17.37 -4.06 17.31
C VAL A 154 -16.25 -5.09 17.15
N TRP A 155 -16.59 -6.34 16.83
CA TRP A 155 -15.57 -7.37 16.55
C TRP A 155 -14.78 -7.07 15.28
N VAL A 156 -15.43 -6.50 14.25
CA VAL A 156 -14.75 -6.03 13.04
C VAL A 156 -13.79 -4.88 13.37
N LEU A 157 -14.20 -3.90 14.19
CA LEU A 157 -13.32 -2.83 14.68
C LEU A 157 -12.11 -3.41 15.41
N LEU A 158 -12.32 -4.37 16.33
CA LEU A 158 -11.25 -4.98 17.09
C LEU A 158 -10.24 -5.72 16.19
N THR A 159 -10.73 -6.43 15.18
CA THR A 159 -9.87 -7.08 14.18
C THR A 159 -9.00 -6.06 13.47
N ASN A 160 -9.58 -4.91 13.11
CA ASN A 160 -8.85 -3.83 12.45
C ASN A 160 -7.80 -3.22 13.40
N VAL A 161 -8.12 -3.01 14.68
CA VAL A 161 -7.17 -2.58 15.71
C VAL A 161 -5.93 -3.48 15.74
N PHE A 162 -6.12 -4.81 15.73
CA PHE A 162 -4.99 -5.75 15.74
C PHE A 162 -4.17 -5.72 14.45
N LEU A 163 -4.80 -5.58 13.29
CA LEU A 163 -4.09 -5.45 12.02
C LEU A 163 -3.24 -4.19 11.98
N TRP A 164 -3.79 -3.04 12.40
CA TRP A 164 -3.05 -1.78 12.47
C TRP A 164 -1.92 -1.83 13.50
N LEU A 165 -2.13 -2.48 14.64
CA LEU A 165 -1.07 -2.72 15.62
C LEU A 165 0.06 -3.56 15.02
N GLY A 166 -0.27 -4.65 14.33
CA GLY A 166 0.70 -5.52 13.66
C GLY A 166 1.55 -4.74 12.65
N THR A 167 0.92 -3.90 11.81
CA THR A 167 1.66 -3.03 10.89
C THR A 167 2.52 -1.99 11.59
N ALA A 168 1.99 -1.37 12.66
CA ALA A 168 2.73 -0.36 13.41
C ALA A 168 3.98 -0.98 14.07
N VAL A 169 3.85 -2.15 14.70
CA VAL A 169 4.99 -2.87 15.30
C VAL A 169 6.00 -3.28 14.23
N ALA A 170 5.56 -3.85 13.10
CA ALA A 170 6.45 -4.21 12.00
C ALA A 170 7.19 -2.98 11.44
N GLY A 171 6.48 -1.86 11.26
CA GLY A 171 7.05 -0.57 10.85
C GLY A 171 8.08 -0.05 11.86
N ALA A 172 7.79 -0.14 13.17
CA ALA A 172 8.69 0.26 14.25
C ALA A 172 10.00 -0.54 14.19
N VAL A 173 9.90 -1.86 14.04
CA VAL A 173 11.06 -2.76 13.96
C VAL A 173 11.92 -2.41 12.74
N VAL A 174 11.32 -2.22 11.56
CA VAL A 174 12.06 -1.83 10.34
C VAL A 174 12.71 -0.46 10.50
N PHE A 175 12.01 0.49 11.10
CA PHE A 175 12.55 1.83 11.38
C PHE A 175 13.76 1.77 12.31
N TRP A 176 13.65 1.03 13.42
CA TRP A 176 14.73 0.88 14.39
C TRP A 176 15.96 0.18 13.82
N ARG A 177 15.77 -0.89 13.04
CA ARG A 177 16.86 -1.59 12.33
C ARG A 177 17.55 -0.68 11.31
N SER A 178 16.77 0.10 10.58
CA SER A 178 17.29 1.06 9.59
C SER A 178 18.11 2.18 10.24
N ARG A 179 17.73 2.64 11.44
CA ARG A 179 18.50 3.62 12.21
C ARG A 179 19.81 3.04 12.73
N LYS A 180 19.81 1.81 13.27
CA LYS A 180 21.02 1.11 13.72
C LYS A 180 22.03 0.85 12.60
N ALA A 181 21.55 0.55 11.38
CA ALA A 181 22.42 0.37 10.22
C ALA A 181 23.13 1.68 9.81
N ARG A 182 22.43 2.83 9.87
CA ARG A 182 23.02 4.15 9.57
C ARG A 182 24.05 4.59 10.61
N THR A 183 23.92 4.18 11.87
CA THR A 183 24.90 4.45 12.93
C THR A 183 26.16 3.56 12.85
N SER A 184 26.18 2.53 12.00
CA SER A 184 27.37 1.68 11.80
C SER A 184 28.39 2.28 10.82
N LEU A 185 28.04 3.38 10.12
CA LEU A 185 28.92 4.10 9.18
C LEU A 185 29.73 5.22 9.84
N THR A 186 29.60 5.42 11.16
CA THR A 186 30.51 6.25 11.95
C THR A 186 31.56 5.36 12.62
N GLY A 187 32.68 5.12 11.93
CA GLY A 187 33.98 5.01 12.61
C GLY A 187 34.44 3.66 13.17
N ARG A 188 34.12 2.52 12.55
CA ARG A 188 34.96 1.31 12.71
C ARG A 188 35.31 0.71 11.35
N ALA A 189 36.06 1.48 10.57
CA ALA A 189 37.11 0.85 9.78
C ALA A 189 38.06 0.19 10.79
N GLY A 190 38.12 -1.14 10.80
CA GLY A 190 39.22 -1.83 11.46
C GLY A 190 40.50 -1.38 10.78
N VAL A 191 41.22 -0.47 11.42
CA VAL A 191 42.58 -0.12 11.04
C VAL A 191 43.45 -1.29 11.51
N HIS A 192 44.07 -1.97 10.55
CA HIS A 192 45.29 -2.80 10.62
C HIS A 192 45.70 -3.45 11.96
N VAL A 193 45.85 -4.78 11.96
CA VAL A 193 47.16 -5.44 11.74
C VAL A 193 46.94 -6.64 10.84
#